data_AF-M9RDQ6-F1
#
_entry.id   AF-M9RDQ6-F1
#
_cell.length_a   1.000
_cell.length_b   1.000
_cell.length_c   1.000
_cell.angle_alpha   90.00
_cell.angle_beta   90.00
_cell.angle_gamma   90.00
#
_symmetry.space_group_name_H-M   'P 1'
#
loop_
_entity.id
_entity.type
_entity.pdbx_description
1 polymer ?
#
loop_
_entity_poly.entity_id
_entity_poly.type
_entity_poly.pdbx_seq_one_letter_code
_entity_poly.pdbx_strand_id
1 'polypeptide(L)'
;MLAIAKGIADGLVAQLGTLVRAVVPNGSDWCAQCDDGQLDARHVVKTVPASHVAGNLGAQHPLVAQIADVEMSPGLTLMAAVSGGAPTVRLGEPNDPLALITHNSS
;
A
#
# COMPACT_ATOMS: atom_id res chain seq x y z
N MET A 1 6.07 10.16 11.01
CA MET A 1 6.34 8.91 10.25
C MET A 1 6.61 9.15 8.76
N LEU A 2 5.85 9.98 8.04
CA LEU A 2 6.04 10.26 6.60
C LEU A 2 7.43 10.80 6.18
N ALA A 3 8.17 11.43 7.09
CA ALA A 3 9.46 12.06 6.79
C ALA A 3 10.50 11.07 6.25
N ILE A 4 10.51 9.82 6.75
CA ILE A 4 11.47 8.80 6.31
C ILE A 4 11.23 8.43 4.85
N ALA A 5 9.98 8.11 4.49
CA ALA A 5 9.62 7.77 3.12
C ALA A 5 9.91 8.92 2.15
N LYS A 6 9.64 10.17 2.57
CA LYS A 6 9.97 11.37 1.78
C LYS A 6 11.47 11.53 1.57
N GLY A 7 12.28 11.29 2.60
CA GLY A 7 13.74 11.34 2.49
C GLY A 7 14.30 10.28 1.55
N ILE A 8 13.75 9.06 1.55
CA ILE A 8 14.16 8.00 0.61
C ILE A 8 13.77 8.35 -0.83
N ALA A 9 12.63 9.02 -1.03
CA ALA A 9 12.16 9.44 -2.34
C ALA A 9 12.91 10.67 -2.90
N ASP A 10 13.78 11.29 -2.10
CA ASP A 10 14.52 12.48 -2.54
C ASP A 10 15.41 12.17 -3.74
N GLY A 11 15.33 13.00 -4.77
CA GLY A 11 16.00 12.78 -6.06
C GLY A 11 15.37 11.72 -6.98
N LEU A 12 14.28 11.05 -6.59
CA LEU A 12 13.55 10.12 -7.46
C LEU A 12 12.41 10.83 -8.21
N VAL A 13 12.10 10.33 -9.41
CA VAL A 13 10.89 10.74 -10.14
C VAL A 13 9.70 9.99 -9.56
N ALA A 14 8.87 10.69 -8.79
CA ALA A 14 7.64 10.15 -8.21
C ALA A 14 6.41 10.90 -8.78
N GLN A 15 5.45 10.14 -9.28
CA GLN A 15 4.14 10.66 -9.69
C GLN A 15 3.10 10.25 -8.63
N LEU A 16 2.51 11.25 -7.97
CA LEU A 16 1.48 11.06 -6.95
C LEU A 16 0.11 11.36 -7.54
N GLY A 17 -0.93 10.73 -6.99
CA GLY A 17 -2.30 10.88 -7.51
C GLY A 17 -2.55 10.10 -8.81
N THR A 18 -1.57 9.35 -9.31
CA THR A 18 -1.67 8.54 -10.52
C THR A 18 -2.05 7.11 -10.18
N LEU A 19 -3.28 6.71 -10.51
CA LEU A 19 -3.72 5.32 -10.37
C LEU A 19 -3.27 4.51 -11.58
N VAL A 20 -2.51 3.43 -11.34
CA VAL A 20 -2.20 2.44 -12.37
C VAL A 20 -3.33 1.41 -12.41
N ARG A 21 -4.14 1.46 -13.49
CA ARG A 21 -5.29 0.56 -13.67
C ARG A 21 -4.87 -0.83 -14.10
N ALA A 22 -3.92 -0.92 -15.03
CA ALA A 22 -3.45 -2.19 -15.55
C ALA A 22 -1.96 -2.14 -15.86
N VAL A 23 -1.30 -3.29 -15.82
CA VAL A 23 0.04 -3.48 -16.37
C VAL A 23 -0.04 -4.65 -17.34
N VAL A 24 0.30 -4.38 -18.60
CA VAL A 24 0.16 -5.34 -19.70
C VAL A 24 1.49 -5.47 -20.46
N PRO A 25 1.77 -6.64 -21.05
CA PRO A 25 2.91 -6.79 -21.94
C PRO A 25 2.81 -5.87 -23.16
N ASN A 26 3.92 -5.28 -23.58
CA ASN A 26 4.05 -4.48 -24.80
C ASN A 26 5.31 -4.96 -25.57
N GLY A 27 5.14 -6.02 -26.37
CA GLY A 27 6.27 -6.69 -27.02
C GLY A 27 7.20 -7.37 -26.00
N SER A 28 8.47 -6.96 -25.96
CA SER A 28 9.45 -7.39 -24.94
C SER A 28 9.39 -6.57 -23.66
N ASP A 29 8.65 -5.45 -23.67
CA ASP A 29 8.56 -4.49 -22.59
C ASP A 29 7.19 -4.58 -21.91
N TRP A 30 6.93 -3.66 -20.99
CA TRP A 30 5.68 -3.53 -20.25
C TRP A 30 5.09 -2.15 -20.44
N CYS A 31 3.77 -2.08 -20.45
CA CYS A 31 3.02 -0.83 -20.46
C CYS A 31 2.14 -0.76 -19.21
N ALA A 32 2.36 0.26 -18.38
CA ALA A 32 1.48 0.60 -17.28
C ALA A 32 0.42 1.60 -17.77
N GLN A 33 -0.84 1.20 -17.70
CA GLN A 33 -1.99 2.02 -18.05
C GLN A 33 -2.44 2.81 -16.83
N CYS A 34 -2.34 4.12 -16.90
CA CYS A 34 -2.68 5.07 -15.84
C CYS A 34 -3.92 5.89 -16.24
N ASP A 35 -4.50 6.60 -15.28
CA ASP A 35 -5.62 7.52 -15.52
C ASP A 35 -5.28 8.60 -16.56
N ASP A 36 -4.06 9.13 -16.48
CA ASP A 36 -3.62 10.28 -17.28
C ASP A 36 -2.74 9.89 -18.48
N GLY A 37 -2.63 8.61 -18.81
CA GLY A 37 -1.83 8.14 -19.94
C GLY A 37 -1.20 6.76 -19.75
N GLN A 38 -0.08 6.53 -20.42
CA GLN A 38 0.64 5.27 -20.40
C GLN A 38 2.12 5.49 -20.10
N LEU A 39 2.72 4.53 -19.41
CA LEU A 39 4.14 4.51 -19.10
C LEU A 39 4.74 3.19 -19.59
N ASP A 40 5.66 3.28 -20.54
CA ASP A 40 6.41 2.13 -21.02
C ASP A 40 7.67 1.90 -20.19
N ALA A 41 7.93 0.64 -19.84
CA ALA A 41 9.08 0.25 -19.05
C ALA A 41 9.55 -1.16 -19.41
N ARG A 42 10.87 -1.38 -19.39
CA ARG A 42 11.44 -2.73 -19.58
C ARG A 42 11.09 -3.70 -18.45
N HIS A 43 10.90 -3.18 -17.24
CA HIS A 43 10.60 -3.96 -16.05
C HIS A 43 9.58 -3.21 -15.19
N VAL A 44 8.71 -3.97 -14.53
CA VAL A 44 7.74 -3.44 -13.57
C VAL A 44 7.91 -4.17 -12.24
N VAL A 45 8.01 -3.40 -11.16
CA VAL A 45 8.00 -3.91 -9.79
C VAL A 45 6.70 -3.46 -9.13
N LYS A 46 5.92 -4.41 -8.63
CA LYS A 46 4.66 -4.12 -7.93
C LYS A 46 4.86 -4.19 -6.43
N THR A 47 4.61 -3.08 -5.74
CA THR A 47 4.72 -2.94 -4.28
C THR A 47 3.36 -2.70 -3.61
N VAL A 48 2.28 -3.01 -4.34
CA VAL A 48 0.90 -2.93 -3.84
C VAL A 48 0.55 -4.16 -2.98
N PRO A 49 -0.46 -4.07 -2.09
CA PRO A 49 -1.01 -5.24 -1.40
C PRO A 49 -1.33 -6.40 -2.35
N ALA A 50 -1.12 -7.63 -1.90
CA ALA A 50 -1.37 -8.83 -2.72
C ALA A 50 -2.81 -8.88 -3.27
N SER A 51 -3.79 -8.47 -2.45
CA SER A 51 -5.21 -8.37 -2.83
C SER A 51 -5.48 -7.42 -4.01
N HIS A 52 -4.60 -6.45 -4.29
CA HIS A 52 -4.74 -5.50 -5.40
C HIS A 52 -4.05 -5.98 -6.69
N VAL A 53 -3.25 -7.05 -6.65
CA VAL A 53 -2.44 -7.47 -7.80
C VAL A 53 -3.32 -7.98 -8.94
N ALA A 54 -4.34 -8.78 -8.63
CA ALA A 54 -5.24 -9.38 -9.62
C ALA A 54 -6.01 -8.33 -10.44
N GLY A 55 -6.47 -7.25 -9.81
CA GLY A 55 -7.16 -6.16 -10.51
C GLY A 55 -6.30 -5.41 -11.53
N ASN A 56 -4.97 -5.49 -11.40
CA ASN A 56 -4.05 -4.75 -12.25
C ASN A 56 -3.26 -5.63 -13.25
N LEU A 57 -3.02 -6.92 -12.95
CA LEU A 57 -2.39 -7.85 -13.92
C LEU A 57 -3.39 -8.75 -14.66
N GLY A 58 -4.66 -8.77 -14.24
CA GLY A 58 -5.64 -9.74 -14.69
C GLY A 58 -5.58 -11.04 -13.90
N ALA A 59 -6.74 -11.67 -13.70
CA ALA A 59 -6.90 -12.83 -12.83
C ALA A 59 -6.13 -14.08 -13.32
N GLN A 60 -5.82 -14.16 -14.61
CA GLN A 60 -5.13 -15.29 -15.23
C GLN A 60 -3.59 -15.17 -15.19
N HIS A 61 -3.06 -14.04 -14.69
CA HIS A 61 -1.61 -13.86 -14.64
C HIS A 61 -0.97 -14.85 -13.64
N PRO A 62 0.12 -15.57 -13.99
CA PRO A 62 0.70 -16.61 -13.12
C PRO A 62 1.03 -16.16 -11.70
N LEU A 63 1.48 -14.90 -11.54
CA LEU A 63 1.76 -14.31 -10.24
C LEU A 63 0.52 -14.27 -9.32
N VAL A 64 -0.69 -14.10 -9.87
CA VAL A 64 -1.93 -14.07 -9.09
C VAL A 64 -2.17 -15.40 -8.38
N ALA A 65 -1.92 -16.52 -9.09
CA ALA A 65 -2.03 -17.84 -8.49
C ALA A 65 -0.95 -18.07 -7.41
N GLN A 66 0.27 -17.55 -7.60
CA GLN A 66 1.38 -17.71 -6.65
C GLN A 66 1.18 -16.97 -5.33
N ILE A 67 0.40 -15.89 -5.33
CA ILE A 67 0.14 -15.06 -4.14
C ILE A 67 -1.29 -15.20 -3.61
N ALA A 68 -2.04 -16.19 -4.10
CA ALA A 68 -3.46 -16.35 -3.78
C ALA A 68 -3.72 -16.58 -2.29
N ASP A 69 -2.81 -17.26 -1.61
CA ASP A 69 -2.94 -17.62 -0.19
C ASP A 69 -2.40 -16.53 0.76
N VAL A 70 -2.02 -15.36 0.24
CA VAL A 70 -1.58 -14.24 1.08
C VAL A 70 -2.78 -13.58 1.75
N GLU A 71 -2.94 -13.84 3.04
CA GLU A 71 -3.98 -13.22 3.87
C GLU A 71 -3.58 -11.82 4.34
N MET A 72 -4.48 -10.85 4.17
CA MET A 72 -4.34 -9.48 4.65
C MET A 72 -5.44 -9.19 5.69
N SER A 73 -5.09 -9.26 6.98
CA SER A 73 -6.04 -9.02 8.06
C SER A 73 -6.43 -7.54 8.15
N PRO A 74 -7.74 -7.21 8.24
CA PRO A 74 -8.16 -5.83 8.39
C PRO A 74 -7.79 -5.31 9.78
N GLY A 75 -7.32 -4.06 9.84
CA GLY A 75 -7.07 -3.33 11.08
C GLY A 75 -7.88 -2.04 11.12
N LEU A 76 -8.68 -1.86 12.17
CA LEU A 76 -9.41 -0.61 12.40
C LEU A 76 -8.51 0.36 13.19
N THR A 77 -8.37 1.58 12.69
CA THR A 77 -7.72 2.67 13.44
C THR A 77 -8.75 3.74 13.79
N LEU A 78 -8.88 4.05 15.08
CA LEU A 78 -9.70 5.17 15.57
C LEU A 78 -8.78 6.29 16.07
N MET A 79 -8.96 7.49 15.54
CA MET A 79 -8.29 8.69 16.04
C MET A 79 -9.32 9.57 16.74
N ALA A 80 -9.06 9.92 18.00
CA ALA A 80 -9.94 10.74 18.81
C ALA A 80 -9.13 11.85 19.50
N ALA A 81 -9.64 13.08 19.42
CA ALA A 81 -9.15 14.19 20.24
C ALA A 81 -9.88 14.15 21.59
N VAL A 82 -9.14 14.25 22.68
CA VAL A 82 -9.69 14.22 24.04
C VAL A 82 -9.44 15.56 24.73
N SER A 83 -10.47 16.09 25.40
CA SER A 83 -10.35 17.28 26.24
C SER A 83 -9.89 16.84 27.63
N GLY A 84 -8.60 16.54 27.78
CA GLY A 84 -8.02 16.03 29.02
C GLY A 84 -6.62 15.45 28.81
N GLY A 85 -6.10 14.78 29.84
CA GLY A 85 -4.84 14.04 29.71
C GLY A 85 -4.94 12.98 28.61
N ALA A 86 -3.89 12.85 27.80
CA ALA A 86 -3.84 11.83 26.77
C ALA A 86 -3.95 10.43 27.40
N PRO A 87 -4.68 9.48 26.76
CA PRO A 87 -4.74 8.12 27.24
C PRO A 87 -3.34 7.47 27.22
N THR A 88 -3.11 6.57 28.16
CA THR A 88 -1.85 5.85 28.30
C THR A 88 -1.56 5.01 27.06
N VAL A 89 -0.32 5.07 26.55
CA VAL A 89 0.15 4.18 25.50
C VAL A 89 0.13 2.76 26.03
N ARG A 90 -0.55 1.85 25.33
CA ARG A 90 -0.74 0.48 25.79
C ARG A 90 -0.77 -0.47 24.60
N LEU A 91 -0.01 -1.56 24.69
CA LEU A 91 -0.18 -2.73 23.84
C LEU A 91 -1.32 -3.59 24.39
N GLY A 92 -2.21 -4.05 23.51
CA GLY A 92 -3.29 -4.96 23.87
C GLY A 92 -2.78 -6.38 24.18
N GLU A 93 -3.49 -7.09 25.03
CA GLU A 93 -3.24 -8.51 25.28
C GLU A 93 -3.78 -9.40 24.15
N PRO A 94 -3.35 -10.66 24.03
CA PRO A 94 -3.97 -11.63 23.13
C PRO A 94 -5.47 -11.74 23.45
N ASN A 95 -6.32 -11.37 22.49
CA ASN A 95 -7.79 -11.26 22.56
C ASN A 95 -8.38 -9.91 23.03
N ASP A 96 -7.57 -8.90 23.34
CA ASP A 96 -8.11 -7.54 23.54
C ASP A 96 -8.68 -7.01 22.21
N PRO A 97 -9.86 -6.37 22.21
CA PRO A 97 -10.41 -5.75 20.99
C PRO A 97 -9.57 -4.56 20.51
N LEU A 98 -8.69 -4.03 21.36
CA LEU A 98 -7.75 -2.96 21.05
C LEU A 98 -6.33 -3.49 21.05
N ALA A 99 -5.71 -3.60 19.87
CA ALA A 99 -4.35 -4.08 19.74
C ALA A 99 -3.29 -3.05 20.22
N LEU A 100 -3.57 -1.75 20.07
CA LEU A 100 -2.64 -0.68 20.44
C LEU A 100 -3.40 0.62 20.72
N ILE A 101 -3.08 1.25 21.85
CA ILE A 101 -3.38 2.66 22.12
C ILE A 101 -2.07 3.40 22.04
N THR A 102 -2.04 4.45 21.23
CA THR A 102 -0.90 5.36 21.15
C THR A 102 -1.42 6.80 21.05
N HIS A 103 -0.58 7.77 21.40
CA HIS A 103 -0.91 9.19 21.22
C HIS A 103 0.03 9.80 20.19
N ASN A 104 -0.45 10.84 19.52
CA ASN A 104 0.39 11.63 18.65
C ASN A 104 1.28 12.54 19.51
N SER A 105 2.59 12.23 19.60
CA SER A 105 3.60 12.98 20.35
C SER A 105 4.49 13.86 19.48
N SER A 106 4.00 14.27 18.30
CA SER A 106 4.75 15.16 17.39
C SER A 106 4.85 16.59 17.90
#